data_AF-A0A816HLP9-F1
#
_entry.id   AF-A0A816HLP9-F1
#
_cell.length_a   1.000
_cell.length_b   1.000
_cell.length_c   1.000
_cell.angle_alpha   90.00
_cell.angle_beta   90.00
_cell.angle_gamma   90.00
#
_symmetry.space_group_name_H-M   'P 1'
#
loop_
_entity.id
_entity.type
_entity.pdbx_description
1 polymer ?
#
loop_
_entity_poly.entity_id
_entity_poly.type
_entity_poly.pdbx_seq_one_letter_code
_entity_poly.pdbx_strand_id
1 'polypeptide(L)'
;QWYYVTYSYDPLSLQQRIYVNGIVDGIRTSNRAFQQTANVIVIGGAPLITDFFSESGFIDKLTFESRVKSSEEILDEATLVAYYSFDNSYDDIGPNQMINSTFLLTTFDSDGRFHQCLLINSTNLSYFQTTGFYYLGQTNYPFSFSLWIYPFINNGTILQVRLIKITYIIIIQFYSRIRLVL
;
A
#
# COMPACT_ATOMS: atom_id res chain seq x y z
N GLN A 1 -17.90 3.96 -3.06
CA GLN A 1 -16.55 3.39 -3.26
C GLN A 1 -15.53 4.39 -2.73
N TRP A 2 -14.35 3.93 -2.29
CA TRP A 2 -13.27 4.81 -1.83
C TRP A 2 -12.42 5.30 -3.00
N TYR A 3 -11.88 6.50 -2.87
CA TYR A 3 -10.94 7.10 -3.82
C TYR A 3 -9.75 7.65 -3.06
N TYR A 4 -8.54 7.40 -3.57
CA TYR A 4 -7.35 8.07 -3.09
C TYR A 4 -7.14 9.34 -3.92
N VAL A 5 -7.25 10.51 -3.29
CA VAL A 5 -7.15 11.80 -3.98
C VAL A 5 -5.93 12.55 -3.46
N THR A 6 -5.10 13.05 -4.37
CA THR A 6 -3.96 13.90 -4.03
C THR A 6 -4.02 15.19 -4.81
N TYR A 7 -3.95 16.31 -4.11
CA TYR A 7 -3.64 17.60 -4.71
C TYR A 7 -2.17 17.91 -4.45
N SER A 8 -1.46 18.37 -5.48
CA SER A 8 -0.07 18.82 -5.36
C SER A 8 0.08 20.19 -6.00
N TYR A 9 0.96 21.02 -5.43
CA TYR A 9 1.34 22.31 -5.98
C TYR A 9 2.85 22.45 -5.98
N ASP A 10 3.42 22.61 -7.16
CA ASP A 10 4.84 22.86 -7.37
C ASP A 10 5.09 24.36 -7.58
N PRO A 11 5.76 25.05 -6.63
CA PRO A 11 6.01 26.48 -6.74
C PRO A 11 7.09 26.84 -7.77
N LEU A 12 7.93 25.91 -8.20
CA LEU A 12 8.97 26.16 -9.21
C LEU A 12 8.37 26.22 -10.60
N SER A 13 7.41 25.35 -10.90
CA SER A 13 6.69 25.30 -12.17
C SER A 13 5.33 26.02 -12.16
N LEU A 14 4.89 26.52 -11.00
CA LEU A 14 3.56 27.06 -10.75
C LEU A 14 2.42 26.09 -11.14
N GLN A 15 2.70 24.79 -11.16
CA GLN A 15 1.73 23.76 -11.56
C GLN A 15 0.98 23.21 -10.35
N GLN A 16 -0.32 23.06 -10.54
CA GLN A 16 -1.24 22.38 -9.64
C GLN A 16 -1.70 21.11 -10.33
N ARG A 17 -1.69 19.99 -9.62
CA ARG A 17 -2.14 18.70 -10.16
C ARG A 17 -3.08 18.04 -9.18
N ILE A 18 -4.15 17.46 -9.70
CA ILE A 18 -5.01 16.54 -8.96
C ILE A 18 -4.80 15.13 -9.51
N TYR A 19 -4.65 14.18 -8.60
CA TYR A 19 -4.52 12.77 -8.89
C TYR A 19 -5.71 12.04 -8.29
N VAL A 20 -6.24 11.06 -9.03
CA VAL A 20 -7.28 10.14 -8.56
C VAL A 20 -6.74 8.72 -8.71
N ASN A 21 -6.70 7.99 -7.61
CA ASN A 21 -6.17 6.63 -7.53
C ASN A 21 -4.75 6.50 -8.12
N GLY A 22 -3.88 7.48 -7.84
CA GLY A 22 -2.49 7.47 -8.29
C GLY A 22 -2.25 8.06 -9.67
N ILE A 23 -3.30 8.31 -10.46
CA ILE A 23 -3.18 8.79 -11.85
C ILE A 23 -3.53 10.27 -11.91
N VAL A 24 -2.78 11.05 -12.70
CA VAL A 24 -3.10 12.46 -12.95
C VAL A 24 -4.46 12.56 -13.63
N ASP A 25 -5.37 13.28 -12.98
CA ASP A 25 -6.71 13.56 -13.51
C ASP A 25 -6.77 14.98 -14.10
N GLY A 26 -6.05 15.94 -13.52
CA GLY A 26 -6.02 17.32 -14.02
C GLY A 26 -4.74 18.07 -13.67
N ILE A 27 -4.36 18.98 -14.57
CA ILE A 27 -3.20 19.88 -14.40
C ILE A 27 -3.63 21.31 -14.71
N ARG A 28 -3.19 22.25 -13.89
CA ARG A 28 -3.35 23.69 -14.10
C ARG A 28 -2.03 24.42 -13.84
N THR A 29 -1.63 25.31 -14.73
CA THR A 29 -0.51 26.23 -14.49
C THR A 29 -1.05 27.58 -14.06
N SER A 30 -0.52 28.13 -12.97
CA SER A 30 -0.91 29.43 -12.45
C SER A 30 0.04 30.53 -12.92
N ASN A 31 -0.47 31.75 -13.09
CA ASN A 31 0.36 32.90 -13.48
C ASN A 31 1.13 33.50 -12.28
N ARG A 32 0.81 33.07 -11.06
CA ARG A 32 1.41 33.55 -9.80
C ARG A 32 1.50 32.40 -8.81
N ALA A 33 2.40 32.57 -7.84
CA ALA A 33 2.52 31.64 -6.74
C ALA A 33 1.22 31.54 -5.94
N PHE A 34 0.92 30.35 -5.45
CA PHE A 34 -0.19 30.12 -4.54
C PHE A 34 -0.01 30.97 -3.27
N GLN A 35 -0.97 31.86 -3.01
CA GLN A 35 -0.97 32.77 -1.86
C GLN A 35 -2.21 32.46 -1.01
N GLN A 36 -1.98 32.09 0.25
CA GLN A 36 -3.05 31.98 1.25
C GLN A 36 -2.88 33.08 2.29
N THR A 37 -4.00 33.70 2.66
CA THR A 37 -4.06 34.77 3.67
C THR A 37 -4.36 34.25 5.08
N ALA A 38 -4.82 32.99 5.22
CA ALA A 38 -5.15 32.36 6.50
C ALA A 38 -4.59 30.94 6.58
N ASN A 39 -3.96 30.59 7.70
CA ASN A 39 -3.41 29.25 8.00
C ASN A 39 -4.51 28.28 8.47
N VAL A 40 -5.67 28.28 7.81
CA VAL A 40 -6.83 27.46 8.21
C VAL A 40 -7.17 26.52 7.06
N ILE A 41 -7.31 25.23 7.39
CA ILE A 41 -7.82 24.20 6.48
C ILE A 41 -9.24 23.87 6.90
N VAL A 42 -10.15 23.76 5.92
CA VAL A 42 -11.54 23.34 6.11
C VAL A 42 -11.80 22.13 5.23
N ILE A 43 -12.48 21.12 5.78
CA ILE A 43 -12.88 19.90 5.06
C ILE A 43 -14.41 19.83 5.07
N GLY A 44 -15.02 19.64 3.91
CA GLY A 44 -16.48 19.71 3.73
C GLY A 44 -16.94 21.13 3.42
N GLY A 45 -18.12 21.52 3.92
CA GLY A 45 -18.69 22.85 3.69
C GLY A 45 -17.92 23.97 4.39
N ALA A 46 -17.76 25.12 3.71
CA ALA A 46 -17.07 26.28 4.27
C ALA A 46 -17.95 27.02 5.30
N PRO A 47 -17.44 27.37 6.50
CA PRO A 47 -18.24 27.83 7.64
C PRO A 47 -18.86 29.24 7.51
N LEU A 48 -18.56 29.99 6.46
CA LEU A 48 -18.92 31.42 6.31
C LEU A 48 -19.61 31.74 4.98
N ILE A 49 -20.00 30.73 4.21
CA ILE A 49 -20.66 30.90 2.92
C ILE A 49 -22.01 30.19 2.98
N THR A 50 -23.10 30.92 2.70
CA THR A 50 -24.48 30.44 2.88
C THR A 50 -24.94 29.45 1.81
N ASP A 51 -24.25 29.41 0.67
CA ASP A 51 -24.52 28.48 -0.43
C ASP A 51 -23.31 27.55 -0.60
N PHE A 52 -23.37 26.33 -0.05
CA PHE A 52 -22.43 25.29 -0.44
C PHE A 52 -23.09 23.92 -0.53
N PHE A 53 -22.82 23.25 -1.65
CA PHE A 53 -22.97 21.82 -1.84
C PHE A 53 -21.85 21.14 -1.03
N SER A 54 -22.14 20.74 0.21
CA SER A 54 -21.26 19.85 0.95
C SER A 54 -21.55 18.42 0.52
N GLU A 55 -20.56 17.75 -0.05
CA GLU A 55 -20.65 16.31 -0.28
C GLU A 55 -20.72 15.59 1.08
N SER A 56 -21.70 14.71 1.23
CA SER A 56 -21.82 13.83 2.38
C SER A 56 -21.01 12.56 2.11
N GLY A 57 -20.15 12.18 3.04
CA GLY A 57 -19.32 11.00 2.86
C GLY A 57 -18.36 10.76 4.01
N PHE A 58 -17.50 9.75 3.84
CA PHE A 58 -16.44 9.41 4.77
C PHE A 58 -15.09 9.91 4.24
N ILE A 59 -14.24 10.40 5.14
CA ILE A 59 -12.88 10.85 4.84
C ILE A 59 -11.96 10.11 5.80
N ASP A 60 -10.85 9.60 5.26
CA ASP A 60 -9.85 8.86 6.03
C ASP A 60 -8.44 9.22 5.54
N LYS A 61 -7.43 9.07 6.41
CA LYS A 61 -5.99 9.26 6.14
C LYS A 61 -5.62 10.61 5.48
N LEU A 62 -6.07 11.73 6.06
CA LEU A 62 -5.58 13.04 5.61
C LEU A 62 -4.10 13.23 5.98
N THR A 63 -3.27 13.49 4.97
CA THR A 63 -1.84 13.81 5.13
C THR A 63 -1.53 15.16 4.48
N PHE A 64 -0.67 15.95 5.12
CA PHE A 64 -0.11 17.19 4.56
C PHE A 64 1.41 17.11 4.57
N GLU A 65 2.04 17.38 3.42
CA GLU A 65 3.49 17.38 3.27
C GLU A 65 3.99 18.71 2.71
N SER A 66 5.15 19.16 3.20
CA SER A 66 5.80 20.41 2.79
C SER A 66 6.61 20.28 1.48
N ARG A 67 6.43 19.17 0.76
CA ARG A 67 7.10 18.86 -0.51
C ARG A 67 6.09 18.36 -1.53
N VAL A 68 6.46 18.46 -2.81
CA VAL A 68 5.69 17.88 -3.91
C VAL A 68 6.03 16.40 -4.00
N LYS A 69 5.02 15.52 -3.94
CA LYS A 69 5.19 14.10 -4.26
C LYS A 69 5.32 13.91 -5.76
N SER A 70 6.19 12.98 -6.16
CA SER A 70 6.25 12.47 -7.53
C SER A 70 4.99 11.66 -7.87
N SER A 71 4.72 11.46 -9.16
CA SER A 71 3.57 10.66 -9.59
C SER A 71 3.70 9.20 -9.13
N GLU A 72 4.94 8.69 -9.05
CA GLU A 72 5.27 7.35 -8.59
C GLU A 72 4.96 7.18 -7.10
N GLU A 73 5.36 8.11 -6.24
CA GLU A 73 5.04 8.06 -4.80
C GLU A 73 3.52 8.07 -4.55
N ILE A 74 2.79 8.88 -5.32
CA ILE A 74 1.33 8.97 -5.21
C ILE A 74 0.68 7.66 -5.68
N LEU A 75 1.18 7.06 -6.76
CA LEU A 75 0.69 5.77 -7.26
C LEU A 75 0.96 4.64 -6.26
N ASP A 76 2.16 4.59 -5.69
CA ASP A 76 2.53 3.61 -4.68
C ASP A 76 1.60 3.72 -3.45
N GLU A 77 1.35 4.93 -2.94
CA GLU A 77 0.43 5.12 -1.82
C GLU A 77 -1.03 4.81 -2.15
N ALA A 78 -1.47 5.08 -3.38
CA ALA A 78 -2.83 4.81 -3.82
C ALA A 78 -3.11 3.32 -4.02
N THR A 79 -2.07 2.52 -4.29
CA THR A 79 -2.20 1.11 -4.67
C THR A 79 -1.67 0.14 -3.62
N LEU A 80 -0.91 0.61 -2.63
CA LEU A 80 -0.42 -0.21 -1.53
C LEU A 80 -1.60 -0.76 -0.71
N VAL A 81 -1.76 -2.09 -0.72
CA VAL A 81 -2.77 -2.77 0.10
C VAL A 81 -2.21 -3.17 1.46
N ALA A 82 -0.96 -3.61 1.50
CA ALA A 82 -0.34 -4.16 2.69
C ALA A 82 1.17 -3.97 2.64
N TYR A 83 1.78 -3.69 3.78
CA TYR A 83 3.22 -3.66 3.94
C TYR A 83 3.62 -4.30 5.26
N TYR A 84 4.29 -5.44 5.18
CA TYR A 84 4.88 -6.12 6.33
C TYR A 84 6.39 -5.91 6.29
N SER A 85 6.92 -5.11 7.22
CA SER A 85 8.37 -4.92 7.35
C SER A 85 9.06 -6.17 7.89
N PHE A 86 8.36 -6.92 8.75
CA PHE A 86 8.93 -7.97 9.60
C PHE A 86 10.06 -7.49 10.51
N ASP A 87 10.01 -6.21 10.88
CA ASP A 87 10.89 -5.59 11.87
C ASP A 87 10.38 -5.84 13.28
N ASN A 88 10.56 -7.09 13.75
CA ASN A 88 10.06 -7.56 15.05
C ASN A 88 8.54 -7.38 15.22
N SER A 89 7.79 -7.45 14.13
CA SER A 89 6.33 -7.36 14.14
C SER A 89 5.71 -8.18 13.00
N TYR A 90 4.52 -8.72 13.26
CA TYR A 90 3.67 -9.42 12.29
C TYR A 90 2.56 -8.52 11.74
N ASP A 91 2.56 -7.24 12.11
CA ASP A 91 1.52 -6.28 11.76
C ASP A 91 1.75 -5.70 10.37
N ASP A 92 0.66 -5.47 9.67
CA ASP A 92 0.63 -4.65 8.48
C ASP A 92 0.78 -3.18 8.88
N ILE A 93 1.89 -2.56 8.49
CA ILE A 93 2.14 -1.12 8.66
C ILE A 93 1.70 -0.32 7.42
N GLY A 94 1.03 -0.97 6.47
CA GLY A 94 0.34 -0.37 5.35
C GLY A 94 -1.01 0.25 5.75
N PRO A 95 -1.78 0.75 4.78
CA PRO A 95 -3.00 1.52 5.04
C PRO A 95 -4.16 0.70 5.61
N ASN A 96 -4.19 -0.63 5.41
CA ASN A 96 -5.31 -1.47 5.85
C ASN A 96 -5.15 -2.05 7.25
N GLN A 97 -3.97 -1.91 7.88
CA GLN A 97 -3.72 -2.31 9.26
C GLN A 97 -4.20 -3.74 9.59
N MET A 98 -3.92 -4.69 8.70
CA MET A 98 -4.18 -6.11 8.94
C MET A 98 -3.28 -6.66 10.07
N ILE A 99 -3.76 -6.56 11.31
CA ILE A 99 -3.05 -6.93 12.55
C ILE A 99 -3.35 -8.36 13.06
N ASN A 100 -4.34 -9.05 12.50
CA ASN A 100 -4.74 -10.39 12.96
C ASN A 100 -4.08 -11.52 12.15
N SER A 101 -2.75 -11.49 12.08
CA SER A 101 -1.96 -12.51 11.38
C SER A 101 -1.86 -13.80 12.21
N THR A 102 -1.85 -14.95 11.54
CA THR A 102 -1.55 -16.26 12.12
C THR A 102 -0.15 -16.68 11.68
N PHE A 103 0.67 -17.16 12.60
CA PHE A 103 2.01 -17.65 12.30
C PHE A 103 2.31 -18.94 13.06
N LEU A 104 3.20 -19.75 12.50
CA LEU A 104 3.63 -21.01 13.10
C LEU A 104 5.13 -21.18 12.88
N LEU A 105 5.88 -21.42 13.96
CA LEU A 105 7.32 -21.69 13.93
C LEU A 105 8.12 -20.66 13.10
N THR A 106 7.78 -19.39 13.24
CA THR A 106 8.51 -18.25 12.66
C THR A 106 9.22 -17.46 13.75
N THR A 107 10.33 -16.84 13.41
CA THR A 107 11.06 -15.91 14.29
C THR A 107 11.50 -14.67 13.50
N PHE A 108 11.92 -13.63 14.20
CA PHE A 108 12.59 -12.49 13.57
C PHE A 108 14.10 -12.64 13.67
N ASP A 109 14.81 -12.32 12.59
CA ASP A 109 16.26 -12.42 12.51
C ASP A 109 16.85 -11.07 12.07
N SER A 110 18.00 -10.69 12.63
CA SER A 110 18.69 -9.44 12.30
C SER A 110 19.41 -9.45 10.94
N ASP A 111 19.52 -10.62 10.29
CA ASP A 111 20.16 -10.76 8.97
C ASP A 111 19.23 -10.35 7.80
N GLY A 112 18.26 -9.46 8.06
CA GLY A 112 17.34 -8.96 7.07
C GLY A 112 18.01 -8.06 6.03
N ARG A 113 17.53 -8.11 4.77
CA ARG A 113 18.01 -7.21 3.72
C ARG A 113 17.74 -5.74 4.05
N PHE A 114 16.69 -5.47 4.83
CA PHE A 114 16.32 -4.18 5.36
C PHE A 114 15.96 -4.40 6.84
N HIS A 115 16.82 -3.97 7.76
CA HIS A 115 16.69 -4.23 9.20
C HIS A 115 16.53 -5.73 9.53
N GLN A 116 15.41 -6.16 10.11
CA GLN A 116 15.17 -7.56 10.46
C GLN A 116 14.40 -8.28 9.34
N CYS A 117 14.24 -9.59 9.46
CA CYS A 117 13.41 -10.37 8.55
C CYS A 117 12.60 -11.44 9.25
N LEU A 118 11.54 -11.90 8.58
CA LEU A 118 10.81 -13.09 8.97
C LEU A 118 11.60 -14.33 8.58
N LEU A 119 12.07 -15.08 9.58
CA LEU A 119 12.70 -16.38 9.39
C LEU A 119 11.63 -17.48 9.37
N ILE A 120 11.55 -18.18 8.23
CA ILE A 120 10.76 -19.40 8.05
C ILE A 120 11.73 -20.58 8.05
N ASN A 121 11.63 -21.47 9.04
CA ASN A 121 12.53 -22.61 9.18
C ASN A 121 11.89 -23.87 8.58
N SER A 122 12.44 -24.34 7.46
CA SER A 122 11.91 -25.46 6.67
C SER A 122 12.14 -26.85 7.28
N THR A 123 12.76 -26.96 8.46
CA THR A 123 12.87 -28.25 9.16
C THR A 123 11.51 -28.76 9.65
N ASN A 124 10.53 -27.88 9.80
CA ASN A 124 9.15 -28.19 10.18
C ASN A 124 8.17 -27.36 9.33
N LEU A 125 6.86 -27.62 9.45
CA LEU A 125 5.83 -26.75 8.90
C LEU A 125 5.93 -25.36 9.57
N SER A 126 6.41 -24.37 8.81
CA SER A 126 6.58 -22.99 9.26
C SER A 126 5.90 -22.07 8.25
N TYR A 127 5.07 -21.14 8.74
CA TYR A 127 4.36 -20.20 7.87
C TYR A 127 3.94 -18.93 8.60
N PHE A 128 3.76 -17.88 7.80
CA PHE A 128 3.02 -16.68 8.16
C PHE A 128 1.80 -16.57 7.26
N GLN A 129 0.66 -16.20 7.83
CA GLN A 129 -0.61 -16.07 7.14
C GLN A 129 -1.32 -14.83 7.63
N THR A 130 -1.91 -14.09 6.71
CA THR A 130 -2.75 -12.94 6.99
C THR A 130 -4.03 -13.01 6.14
N THR A 131 -5.05 -12.26 6.54
CA THR A 131 -6.35 -12.17 5.85
C THR A 131 -6.75 -10.70 5.75
N GLY A 132 -7.71 -10.38 4.87
CA GLY A 132 -8.16 -8.99 4.68
C GLY A 132 -7.81 -8.37 3.33
N PHE A 133 -7.17 -9.13 2.43
CA PHE A 133 -6.88 -8.70 1.05
C PHE A 133 -8.16 -8.69 0.20
N TYR A 134 -9.04 -7.70 0.41
CA TYR A 134 -10.39 -7.66 -0.20
C TYR A 134 -10.40 -7.70 -1.74
N TYR A 135 -9.36 -7.12 -2.37
CA TYR A 135 -9.22 -7.10 -3.83
C TYR A 135 -8.51 -8.34 -4.40
N LEU A 136 -7.87 -9.15 -3.57
CA LEU A 136 -7.19 -10.36 -4.02
C LEU A 136 -8.24 -11.43 -4.37
N GLY A 137 -8.31 -11.80 -5.65
CA GLY A 137 -9.31 -12.75 -6.17
C GLY A 137 -10.59 -12.12 -6.70
N GLN A 138 -10.69 -10.78 -6.74
CA GLN A 138 -11.78 -10.09 -7.43
C GLN A 138 -11.55 -10.09 -8.95
N THR A 139 -12.63 -10.23 -9.72
CA THR A 139 -12.55 -10.21 -11.18
C THR A 139 -12.15 -8.83 -11.68
N ASN A 140 -11.19 -8.74 -12.60
CA ASN A 140 -10.69 -7.50 -13.22
C ASN A 140 -9.95 -6.52 -12.29
N TYR A 141 -9.45 -6.97 -11.13
CA TYR A 141 -8.57 -6.16 -10.28
C TYR A 141 -7.11 -6.61 -10.43
N PRO A 142 -6.20 -5.74 -10.91
CA PRO A 142 -4.78 -6.06 -10.95
C PRO A 142 -4.19 -6.11 -9.53
N PHE A 143 -3.23 -7.00 -9.31
CA PHE A 143 -2.47 -7.09 -8.06
C PHE A 143 -1.04 -7.54 -8.33
N SER A 144 -0.14 -7.23 -7.40
CA SER A 144 1.25 -7.68 -7.42
C SER A 144 1.73 -7.97 -6.01
N PHE A 145 2.67 -8.91 -5.90
CA PHE A 145 3.45 -9.14 -4.68
C PHE A 145 4.91 -8.89 -4.98
N SER A 146 5.59 -8.16 -4.08
CA SER A 146 7.01 -7.85 -4.18
C SER A 146 7.67 -8.09 -2.83
N LEU A 147 8.78 -8.82 -2.81
CA LEU A 147 9.53 -9.10 -1.58
C LEU A 147 11.00 -9.38 -1.87
N TRP A 148 11.84 -9.16 -0.86
CA TRP A 148 13.20 -9.70 -0.80
C TRP A 148 13.17 -11.11 -0.20
N ILE A 149 13.90 -12.05 -0.78
CA ILE A 149 14.02 -13.42 -0.26
C ILE A 149 15.47 -13.89 -0.30
N TYR A 150 15.89 -14.56 0.76
CA TYR A 150 17.17 -15.26 0.86
C TYR A 150 16.91 -16.74 1.20
N PRO A 151 16.82 -17.63 0.20
CA PRO A 151 16.50 -19.05 0.44
C PRO A 151 17.72 -19.84 0.94
N PHE A 152 17.54 -20.66 1.98
CA PHE A 152 18.55 -21.66 2.37
C PHE A 152 18.38 -23.00 1.64
N ILE A 153 17.16 -23.29 1.18
CA ILE A 153 16.82 -24.48 0.40
C ILE A 153 16.14 -24.03 -0.90
N ASN A 154 16.62 -24.54 -2.04
CA ASN A 154 16.09 -24.19 -3.37
C ASN A 154 14.92 -25.11 -3.80
N ASN A 155 14.07 -25.47 -2.85
CA ASN A 155 12.91 -26.34 -3.08
C ASN A 155 11.82 -26.01 -2.05
N GLY A 156 10.73 -25.38 -2.49
CA GLY A 156 9.62 -25.01 -1.60
C GLY A 156 8.72 -23.90 -2.14
N THR A 157 7.53 -23.79 -1.54
CA THR A 157 6.56 -22.72 -1.80
C THR A 157 6.95 -21.46 -1.04
N ILE A 158 6.94 -20.31 -1.72
CA ILE A 158 7.22 -18.99 -1.12
C ILE A 158 5.91 -18.26 -0.82
N LEU A 159 5.04 -18.17 -1.82
CA LEU A 159 3.81 -17.42 -1.76
C LEU A 159 2.69 -18.27 -2.34
N GLN A 160 1.61 -18.39 -1.59
CA GLN A 160 0.39 -19.04 -2.03
C GLN A 160 -0.83 -18.24 -1.59
N VAL A 161 -1.88 -18.30 -2.39
CA VAL A 161 -3.14 -17.59 -2.15
C VAL A 161 -4.24 -18.62 -2.01
N ARG A 162 -5.09 -18.46 -1.00
CA ARG A 162 -6.23 -19.33 -0.77
C ARG A 162 -7.33 -19.04 -1.80
N LEU A 163 -7.72 -20.05 -2.58
CA LEU A 163 -8.85 -19.97 -3.51
C LEU A 163 -10.19 -20.17 -2.80
N ILE A 164 -10.28 -21.26 -2.03
CA ILE A 164 -11.45 -21.68 -1.27
C ILE A 164 -11.00 -22.33 0.04
N LYS A 165 -11.94 -22.72 0.91
CA LYS A 165 -11.64 -23.15 2.29
C LYS A 165 -10.48 -24.15 2.44
N ILE A 166 -10.21 -25.01 1.45
CA ILE A 166 -9.17 -26.04 1.56
C ILE A 166 -8.16 -26.04 0.41
N THR A 167 -8.18 -25.02 -0.46
CA THR A 167 -7.37 -25.01 -1.68
C THR A 167 -6.54 -23.74 -1.76
N TYR A 168 -5.25 -23.91 -2.05
CA TYR A 168 -4.30 -22.83 -2.30
C TYR A 168 -3.79 -22.94 -3.74
N ILE A 169 -3.60 -21.79 -4.39
CA ILE A 169 -2.76 -21.66 -5.59
C ILE A 169 -1.39 -21.21 -5.12
N ILE A 170 -0.35 -21.90 -5.58
CA ILE A 170 1.03 -21.45 -5.43
C ILE A 170 1.29 -20.38 -6.48
N ILE A 171 1.72 -19.19 -6.06
CA ILE A 171 2.08 -18.09 -6.98
C ILE A 171 3.59 -18.11 -7.24
N ILE A 172 4.39 -18.28 -6.20
CA ILE A 172 5.86 -18.26 -6.30
C ILE A 172 6.43 -19.50 -5.60
N GLN A 173 7.31 -20.22 -6.30
CA GLN A 173 8.03 -21.37 -5.73
C GLN A 173 9.49 -21.44 -6.20
N PHE A 174 10.28 -22.23 -5.48
CA PHE A 174 11.60 -22.68 -5.92
C PHE A 174 11.57 -24.10 -6.48
N TYR A 175 12.10 -24.26 -7.70
CA TYR A 175 12.55 -25.54 -8.26
C TYR A 175 13.92 -25.31 -8.91
N SER A 176 15.00 -25.37 -8.11
CA SER A 176 16.38 -25.03 -8.48
C SER A 176 16.65 -23.57 -8.90
N ARG A 177 15.61 -22.84 -9.34
CA ARG A 177 15.53 -21.39 -9.55
C ARG A 177 14.12 -20.91 -9.17
N ILE A 178 13.94 -19.60 -8.96
CA ILE A 178 12.60 -19.01 -8.76
C ILE A 178 11.80 -19.17 -10.05
N ARG A 179 10.56 -19.65 -9.93
CA ARG A 179 9.63 -19.76 -11.06
C ARG A 179 8.23 -19.34 -10.65
N LEU A 180 7.51 -18.75 -11.60
CA LEU A 180 6.06 -18.62 -11.55
C LEU A 180 5.42 -19.99 -11.70
N VAL A 181 4.34 -20.22 -10.96
CA VAL A 181 3.50 -21.42 -11.01
C VAL A 181 2.09 -20.92 -11.24
N LEU A 182 1.45 -21.42 -12.28
CA LEU A 182 0.07 -21.12 -12.61
C LEU A 182 -0.73 -22.42 -12.53
#